data_AF-A0A6A3Z1L2-F1
#
_entry.id   AF-A0A6A3Z1L2-F1
#
_cell.length_a   1.000
_cell.length_b   1.000
_cell.length_c   1.000
_cell.angle_alpha   90.00
_cell.angle_beta   90.00
_cell.angle_gamma   90.00
#
_symmetry.space_group_name_H-M   'P 1'
#
loop_
_entity.id
_entity.type
_entity.pdbx_description
1 polymer ?
#
loop_
_entity_poly.entity_id
_entity_poly.type
_entity_poly.pdbx_seq_one_letter_code
_entity_poly.pdbx_strand_id
1 'polypeptide(L)'
;MVSEYEAKRLRRIEENRRQLQALNLPTFGSPQSVSPKKGKEEKNQNEKKEKKRKREVEESPPEPTRRSKRLLTKEDKKQRRKEEKKQLKIQEKKEEKRLEREKRLQRVLLRKLKEEKKRQKAKEHVEYMRRRNHENREKKRMEEEDERRELEERRRKWSHLKDWRLRRKLQAREEKKFETIKKRVKQRKERIKQKLKLQIQKRKELFRTASVRRRIRKRKMEERRQAKLELKEKTRMDRKMMREEDFRSRKRERYEVETLRKKEEDEKRKKEMFELNKEKFPVRRVKNLPYIYIKGAMLKSKEKPAMVTRELYVDVDAFHAFALGRQFLPASKNSVMQALCPSGHTAAFKDRFNLHMWSNAMSLFLSAESAKDLDQLLREAWLDDERCVFFRWSRTGDVTDEMVERLFEIEKGDERLRIDDNYYDPPIPVGTPQPLMLFVQFPQGPYIYCGRLGYLGHMSNGVFCFQLLDINSTCMYWAQLRNILTYWDNPVHSIDFLGYPCS
;
A
#
# COMPACT_ATOMS: atom_id res chain seq x y z
N MET A 1 -4.11 4.74 15.39
CA MET A 1 -4.71 4.48 16.72
C MET A 1 -5.64 5.63 17.05
N VAL A 2 -6.88 5.34 17.42
CA VAL A 2 -7.85 6.30 17.98
C VAL A 2 -7.62 6.31 19.50
N SER A 3 -7.70 7.45 20.17
CA SER A 3 -7.47 7.48 21.63
C SER A 3 -8.61 6.76 22.39
N GLU A 4 -8.34 6.18 23.57
CA GLU A 4 -9.38 5.44 24.32
C GLU A 4 -10.63 6.30 24.61
N TYR A 5 -10.42 7.57 24.95
CA TYR A 5 -11.47 8.57 25.13
C TYR A 5 -12.34 8.73 23.88
N GLU A 6 -11.74 8.69 22.72
CA GLU A 6 -12.35 8.91 21.41
C GLU A 6 -13.06 7.65 20.90
N ALA A 7 -12.52 6.46 21.18
CA ALA A 7 -13.22 5.18 21.01
C ALA A 7 -14.46 5.09 21.93
N LYS A 8 -14.32 5.49 23.21
CA LYS A 8 -15.42 5.56 24.19
C LYS A 8 -16.46 6.63 23.82
N ARG A 9 -16.05 7.70 23.12
CA ARG A 9 -16.95 8.70 22.52
C ARG A 9 -17.71 8.12 21.32
N LEU A 10 -17.05 7.37 20.44
CA LEU A 10 -17.69 6.75 19.27
C LEU A 10 -18.76 5.73 19.69
N ARG A 11 -18.44 4.82 20.62
CA ARG A 11 -19.44 3.86 21.16
C ARG A 11 -20.69 4.55 21.70
N ARG A 12 -20.56 5.66 22.42
CA ARG A 12 -21.69 6.45 22.92
C ARG A 12 -22.49 7.17 21.82
N ILE A 13 -21.84 7.57 20.73
CA ILE A 13 -22.54 8.16 19.57
C ILE A 13 -23.38 7.08 18.87
N GLU A 14 -22.83 5.87 18.74
CA GLU A 14 -23.50 4.72 18.12
C GLU A 14 -24.64 4.17 18.98
N GLU A 15 -24.44 4.07 20.29
CA GLU A 15 -25.44 3.75 21.31
C GLU A 15 -26.62 4.74 21.30
N ASN A 16 -26.34 6.05 21.36
CA ASN A 16 -27.37 7.09 21.23
C ASN A 16 -28.09 7.02 19.87
N ARG A 17 -27.38 6.71 18.78
CA ARG A 17 -27.98 6.59 17.44
C ARG A 17 -28.94 5.40 17.36
N ARG A 18 -28.58 4.28 17.98
CA ARG A 18 -29.43 3.07 18.10
C ARG A 18 -30.66 3.32 18.97
N GLN A 19 -30.51 4.08 20.06
CA GLN A 19 -31.64 4.53 20.90
C GLN A 19 -32.59 5.48 20.14
N LEU A 20 -32.05 6.45 19.40
CA LEU A 20 -32.86 7.36 18.56
C LEU A 20 -33.60 6.63 17.43
N GLN A 21 -33.00 5.59 16.85
CA GLN A 21 -33.68 4.71 15.88
C GLN A 21 -34.80 3.89 16.55
N ALA A 22 -34.57 3.33 17.74
CA ALA A 22 -35.57 2.58 18.49
C ALA A 22 -36.78 3.42 18.95
N LEU A 23 -36.64 4.76 18.99
CA LEU A 23 -37.71 5.70 19.35
C LEU A 23 -38.61 6.12 18.18
N ASN A 24 -38.36 5.64 16.95
CA ASN A 24 -39.18 5.88 15.75
C ASN A 24 -39.58 7.36 15.52
N LEU A 25 -38.72 8.31 15.90
CA LEU A 25 -39.02 9.74 15.79
C LEU A 25 -39.07 10.17 14.30
N PRO A 26 -40.10 10.94 13.87
CA PRO A 26 -40.21 11.45 12.51
C PRO A 26 -38.95 12.20 12.08
N THR A 27 -38.17 11.56 11.21
CA THR A 27 -36.87 12.09 10.79
C THR A 27 -37.07 13.06 9.63
N PHE A 28 -37.22 14.35 9.94
CA PHE A 28 -37.27 15.40 8.93
C PHE A 28 -36.07 15.28 7.97
N GLY A 29 -36.37 15.27 6.67
CA GLY A 29 -35.45 14.78 5.64
C GLY A 29 -34.12 15.52 5.59
N SER A 30 -33.02 14.76 5.46
CA SER A 30 -31.71 15.34 5.18
C SER A 30 -31.69 16.03 3.80
N PRO A 31 -31.17 17.25 3.66
CA PRO A 31 -31.03 17.92 2.37
C PRO A 31 -30.27 17.07 1.36
N GLN A 32 -30.69 17.13 0.09
CA GLN A 32 -30.10 16.35 -1.00
C GLN A 32 -28.62 16.71 -1.25
N SER A 33 -27.90 15.73 -1.82
CA SER A 33 -26.50 15.86 -2.21
C SER A 33 -26.29 16.92 -3.30
N VAL A 34 -25.57 17.99 -2.98
CA VAL A 34 -25.07 18.95 -3.99
C VAL A 34 -23.69 18.50 -4.47
N SER A 35 -23.52 18.36 -5.78
CA SER A 35 -22.30 17.84 -6.40
C SER A 35 -21.22 18.94 -6.60
N PRO A 36 -19.93 18.64 -6.39
CA PRO A 36 -18.87 19.62 -6.57
C PRO A 36 -18.43 19.73 -8.04
N LYS A 37 -18.99 20.70 -8.79
CA LYS A 37 -18.41 21.11 -10.07
C LYS A 37 -17.20 22.05 -9.84
N LYS A 38 -16.20 21.92 -10.72
CA LYS A 38 -14.97 22.74 -10.73
C LYS A 38 -15.28 24.20 -11.07
N GLY A 39 -14.46 25.13 -10.58
CA GLY A 39 -14.47 26.53 -11.00
C GLY A 39 -13.05 27.07 -11.22
N LYS A 40 -12.90 27.94 -12.23
CA LYS A 40 -11.79 28.86 -12.54
C LYS A 40 -12.10 29.49 -13.92
N GLU A 41 -11.80 30.75 -14.23
CA GLU A 41 -11.42 31.91 -13.38
C GLU A 41 -12.66 32.87 -13.31
N GLU A 42 -12.71 34.21 -13.32
CA GLU A 42 -11.78 35.36 -13.29
C GLU A 42 -12.59 36.60 -12.75
N LYS A 43 -11.95 37.79 -12.67
CA LYS A 43 -12.52 39.15 -12.57
C LYS A 43 -13.36 39.55 -11.34
N ASN A 44 -12.63 40.17 -10.40
CA ASN A 44 -12.91 41.48 -9.78
C ASN A 44 -14.32 42.11 -9.98
N GLN A 45 -14.93 42.58 -8.88
CA GLN A 45 -14.91 44.03 -8.58
C GLN A 45 -15.30 44.35 -7.11
N ASN A 46 -15.42 45.63 -6.80
CA ASN A 46 -15.38 46.21 -5.45
C ASN A 46 -16.75 46.32 -4.75
N GLU A 47 -16.71 46.56 -3.44
CA GLU A 47 -17.71 47.28 -2.63
C GLU A 47 -19.22 46.92 -2.73
N LYS A 48 -19.80 46.49 -1.59
CA LYS A 48 -20.58 47.41 -0.73
C LYS A 48 -20.91 46.83 0.65
N LYS A 49 -21.20 47.73 1.61
CA LYS A 49 -21.71 47.41 2.95
C LYS A 49 -23.24 47.30 2.90
N GLU A 50 -23.80 46.10 2.98
CA GLU A 50 -25.23 45.97 3.28
C GLU A 50 -25.49 45.71 4.76
N LYS A 51 -26.05 46.72 5.45
CA LYS A 51 -26.70 46.54 6.75
C LYS A 51 -28.06 45.87 6.54
N LYS A 52 -28.16 44.55 6.71
CA LYS A 52 -29.48 43.87 6.71
C LYS A 52 -29.99 43.66 8.14
N ARG A 53 -30.88 44.60 8.50
CA ARG A 53 -31.89 44.63 9.58
C ARG A 53 -31.84 43.51 10.62
N LYS A 54 -31.68 43.89 11.89
CA LYS A 54 -32.29 43.13 13.00
C LYS A 54 -33.79 42.98 12.71
N ARG A 55 -34.34 41.78 12.90
CA ARG A 55 -35.71 41.60 13.36
C ARG A 55 -35.61 41.25 14.84
N GLU A 56 -36.11 42.13 15.70
CA GLU A 56 -36.37 41.77 17.09
C GLU A 56 -37.72 41.04 17.10
N VAL A 57 -37.64 39.71 17.23
CA VAL A 57 -38.79 38.85 17.52
C VAL A 57 -38.66 38.50 18.99
N GLU A 58 -39.50 39.10 19.81
CA GLU A 58 -39.49 38.93 21.27
C GLU A 58 -40.26 37.66 21.68
N GLU A 59 -39.87 36.52 21.12
CA GLU A 59 -40.32 35.21 21.63
C GLU A 59 -39.55 34.89 22.91
N SER A 60 -40.19 35.19 24.05
CA SER A 60 -39.69 34.81 25.38
C SER A 60 -39.49 33.29 25.45
N PRO A 61 -38.27 32.77 25.69
CA PRO A 61 -38.06 31.33 25.78
C PRO A 61 -38.80 30.75 26.99
N PRO A 62 -39.54 29.63 26.84
CA PRO A 62 -40.23 29.00 27.97
C PRO A 62 -39.22 28.61 29.06
N GLU A 63 -39.60 28.86 30.32
CA GLU A 63 -38.75 28.74 31.50
C GLU A 63 -37.90 27.44 31.51
N PRO A 64 -36.55 27.52 31.37
CA PRO A 64 -35.76 26.32 31.21
C PRO A 64 -35.75 25.49 32.50
N THR A 65 -36.37 24.31 32.44
CA THR A 65 -36.51 23.37 33.56
C THR A 65 -35.18 23.03 34.23
N ARG A 66 -35.23 22.68 35.53
CA ARG A 66 -34.07 22.57 36.45
C ARG A 66 -32.88 21.70 35.97
N ARG A 67 -33.06 20.86 34.95
CA ARG A 67 -31.99 20.09 34.27
C ARG A 67 -31.27 20.88 33.16
N SER A 68 -31.93 21.70 32.35
CA SER A 68 -31.31 22.41 31.22
C SER A 68 -30.44 23.60 31.66
N LYS A 69 -30.90 24.36 32.67
CA LYS A 69 -30.09 25.41 33.36
C LYS A 69 -28.73 24.85 33.87
N ARG A 70 -28.62 23.54 34.17
CA ARG A 70 -27.38 22.84 34.60
C ARG A 70 -26.46 22.38 33.45
N LEU A 71 -26.92 22.38 32.19
CA LEU A 71 -26.11 22.03 31.02
C LEU A 71 -25.53 23.29 30.35
N LEU A 72 -26.36 24.31 30.11
CA LEU A 72 -25.93 25.62 29.62
C LEU A 72 -24.77 26.19 30.46
N THR A 73 -24.95 26.24 31.79
CA THR A 73 -23.91 26.71 32.72
C THR A 73 -22.62 25.86 32.75
N LYS A 74 -22.63 24.62 32.24
CA LYS A 74 -21.41 23.81 32.04
C LYS A 74 -20.72 24.14 30.72
N GLU A 75 -21.49 24.44 29.67
CA GLU A 75 -20.95 24.85 28.37
C GLU A 75 -20.38 26.26 28.44
N ASP A 76 -21.08 27.21 29.09
CA ASP A 76 -20.58 28.58 29.32
C ASP A 76 -19.27 28.58 30.12
N LYS A 77 -19.19 27.80 31.21
CA LYS A 77 -17.95 27.64 31.98
C LYS A 77 -16.82 27.00 31.15
N LYS A 78 -17.15 26.23 30.11
CA LYS A 78 -16.18 25.62 29.17
C LYS A 78 -15.80 26.59 28.03
N GLN A 79 -16.66 27.53 27.67
CA GLN A 79 -16.36 28.63 26.75
C GLN A 79 -15.48 29.69 27.43
N ARG A 80 -15.88 30.20 28.60
CA ARG A 80 -15.07 31.14 29.40
C ARG A 80 -13.66 30.62 29.67
N ARG A 81 -13.52 29.35 30.09
CA ARG A 81 -12.19 28.68 30.25
C ARG A 81 -11.38 28.51 28.97
N LYS A 82 -11.99 28.53 27.77
CA LYS A 82 -11.27 28.60 26.49
C LYS A 82 -10.83 30.03 26.18
N GLU A 83 -11.61 31.03 26.56
CA GLU A 83 -11.34 32.44 26.31
C GLU A 83 -10.29 33.00 27.27
N GLU A 84 -10.38 32.69 28.57
CA GLU A 84 -9.31 32.88 29.56
C GLU A 84 -7.98 32.30 29.03
N LYS A 85 -7.98 31.05 28.54
CA LYS A 85 -6.78 30.42 27.94
C LYS A 85 -6.35 31.03 26.60
N LYS A 86 -7.20 31.77 25.89
CA LYS A 86 -6.79 32.59 24.73
C LYS A 86 -6.16 33.90 25.21
N GLN A 87 -6.76 34.58 26.19
CA GLN A 87 -6.29 35.86 26.72
C GLN A 87 -4.93 35.71 27.41
N LEU A 88 -4.75 34.68 28.25
CA LEU A 88 -3.45 34.34 28.85
C LEU A 88 -2.37 34.13 27.78
N LYS A 89 -2.65 33.33 26.74
CA LYS A 89 -1.72 33.15 25.59
C LYS A 89 -1.44 34.42 24.80
N ILE A 90 -2.34 35.41 24.83
CA ILE A 90 -2.12 36.72 24.23
C ILE A 90 -1.27 37.62 25.16
N GLN A 91 -1.38 37.49 26.47
CA GLN A 91 -0.53 38.15 27.46
C GLN A 91 0.90 37.57 27.43
N GLU A 92 1.06 36.25 27.57
CA GLU A 92 2.36 35.55 27.43
C GLU A 92 3.10 36.01 26.17
N LYS A 93 2.41 36.03 25.01
CA LYS A 93 2.97 36.43 23.71
C LYS A 93 3.18 37.95 23.56
N LYS A 94 2.64 38.78 24.45
CA LYS A 94 2.99 40.21 24.58
C LYS A 94 4.21 40.40 25.47
N GLU A 95 4.33 39.64 26.55
CA GLU A 95 5.47 39.69 27.47
C GLU A 95 6.74 39.10 26.86
N GLU A 96 6.66 37.96 26.17
CA GLU A 96 7.75 37.40 25.37
C GLU A 96 8.32 38.45 24.40
N LYS A 97 7.43 39.20 23.72
CA LYS A 97 7.82 40.30 22.81
C LYS A 97 8.41 41.52 23.53
N ARG A 98 7.99 41.81 24.77
CA ARG A 98 8.62 42.87 25.60
C ARG A 98 10.05 42.44 26.00
N LEU A 99 10.19 41.23 26.53
CA LEU A 99 11.46 40.64 26.93
C LEU A 99 12.43 40.49 25.75
N GLU A 100 11.92 40.18 24.54
CA GLU A 100 12.76 40.13 23.33
C GLU A 100 13.24 41.54 22.90
N ARG A 101 12.38 42.56 22.98
CA ARG A 101 12.77 43.96 22.72
C ARG A 101 13.82 44.45 23.70
N GLU A 102 13.65 44.17 24.99
CA GLU A 102 14.62 44.50 26.03
C GLU A 102 15.97 43.80 25.79
N LYS A 103 15.96 42.49 25.52
CA LYS A 103 17.16 41.72 25.17
C LYS A 103 17.81 42.20 23.86
N ARG A 104 17.07 42.83 22.94
CA ARG A 104 17.64 43.55 21.78
C ARG A 104 18.29 44.87 22.18
N LEU A 105 17.64 45.68 23.03
CA LEU A 105 18.18 46.95 23.54
C LEU A 105 19.49 46.77 24.31
N GLN A 106 19.55 45.81 25.25
CA GLN A 106 20.78 45.47 25.97
C GLN A 106 21.94 45.10 25.03
N ARG A 107 21.67 44.35 23.95
CA ARG A 107 22.68 44.02 22.92
C ARG A 107 23.15 45.25 22.14
N VAL A 108 22.30 46.25 21.92
CA VAL A 108 22.67 47.51 21.24
C VAL A 108 23.53 48.37 22.17
N LEU A 109 23.16 48.52 23.44
CA LEU A 109 23.97 49.23 24.44
C LEU A 109 25.35 48.58 24.60
N LEU A 110 25.42 47.26 24.72
CA LEU A 110 26.68 46.51 24.81
C LEU A 110 27.54 46.62 23.54
N ARG A 111 26.95 46.88 22.36
CA ARG A 111 27.69 47.19 21.12
C ARG A 111 28.26 48.60 21.17
N LYS A 112 27.47 49.62 21.51
CA LYS A 112 27.93 51.02 21.66
C LYS A 112 29.13 51.10 22.61
N LEU A 113 29.02 50.53 23.80
CA LEU A 113 30.08 50.52 24.81
C LEU A 113 31.36 49.80 24.33
N LYS A 114 31.23 48.74 23.52
CA LYS A 114 32.38 48.05 22.89
C LYS A 114 33.01 48.84 21.73
N GLU A 115 32.25 49.70 21.04
CA GLU A 115 32.77 50.60 20.01
C GLU A 115 33.45 51.82 20.63
N GLU A 116 32.90 52.35 21.71
CA GLU A 116 33.49 53.43 22.51
C GLU A 116 34.84 53.02 23.12
N LYS A 117 34.92 51.85 23.76
CA LYS A 117 36.21 51.29 24.24
C LYS A 117 37.22 50.99 23.12
N LYS A 118 36.77 50.80 21.86
CA LYS A 118 37.69 50.77 20.69
C LYS A 118 38.15 52.17 20.28
N ARG A 119 37.26 53.18 20.31
CA ARG A 119 37.60 54.57 20.01
C ARG A 119 38.60 55.14 21.02
N GLN A 120 38.45 54.85 22.31
CA GLN A 120 39.41 55.20 23.37
C GLN A 120 40.79 54.60 23.07
N LYS A 121 40.88 53.26 22.90
CA LYS A 121 42.15 52.58 22.56
C LYS A 121 42.79 53.04 21.25
N ALA A 122 41.98 53.49 20.28
CA ALA A 122 42.50 54.11 19.06
C ALA A 122 43.12 55.50 19.32
N LYS A 123 42.51 56.34 20.17
CA LYS A 123 43.08 57.61 20.61
C LYS A 123 44.40 57.40 21.37
N GLU A 124 44.39 56.53 22.39
CA GLU A 124 45.57 56.14 23.17
C GLU A 124 46.75 55.72 22.28
N HIS A 125 46.50 54.87 21.28
CA HIS A 125 47.53 54.41 20.35
C HIS A 125 48.04 55.54 19.43
N VAL A 126 47.18 56.45 18.97
CA VAL A 126 47.62 57.61 18.16
C VAL A 126 48.47 58.57 19.00
N GLU A 127 48.10 58.78 20.26
CA GLU A 127 48.83 59.65 21.19
C GLU A 127 50.21 59.06 21.57
N TYR A 128 50.26 57.76 21.87
CA TYR A 128 51.53 57.02 22.06
C TYR A 128 52.45 57.16 20.83
N MET A 129 51.91 57.01 19.62
CA MET A 129 52.68 57.20 18.38
C MET A 129 53.13 58.65 18.17
N ARG A 130 52.36 59.65 18.62
CA ARG A 130 52.78 61.06 18.62
C ARG A 130 53.94 61.30 19.60
N ARG A 131 53.82 60.86 20.86
CA ARG A 131 54.89 61.01 21.88
C ARG A 131 56.18 60.36 21.42
N ARG A 132 56.13 59.10 20.95
CA ARG A 132 57.29 58.38 20.43
C ARG A 132 57.95 59.06 19.22
N ASN A 133 57.17 59.71 18.36
CA ASN A 133 57.70 60.49 17.24
C ASN A 133 58.33 61.83 17.69
N HIS A 134 57.91 62.39 18.84
CA HIS A 134 58.54 63.55 19.46
C HIS A 134 59.89 63.16 20.08
N GLU A 135 59.92 62.13 20.93
CA GLU A 135 61.14 61.58 21.54
C GLU A 135 62.24 61.25 20.50
N ASN A 136 61.84 60.69 19.34
CA ASN A 136 62.75 60.38 18.25
C ASN A 136 63.30 61.65 17.54
N ARG A 137 62.55 62.75 17.52
CA ARG A 137 63.00 64.05 16.98
C ARG A 137 63.94 64.76 17.94
N GLU A 138 63.64 64.72 19.24
CA GLU A 138 64.50 65.27 20.29
C GLU A 138 65.84 64.55 20.34
N LYS A 139 65.85 63.21 20.37
CA LYS A 139 67.09 62.42 20.31
C LYS A 139 67.94 62.73 19.09
N LYS A 140 67.32 62.94 17.91
CA LYS A 140 68.05 63.34 16.71
C LYS A 140 68.65 64.76 16.82
N ARG A 141 67.97 65.69 17.50
CA ARG A 141 68.54 67.03 17.78
C ARG A 141 69.71 66.96 18.75
N MET A 142 69.61 66.15 19.81
CA MET A 142 70.72 65.92 20.74
C MET A 142 71.92 65.29 20.03
N GLU A 143 71.72 64.25 19.20
CA GLU A 143 72.78 63.65 18.38
C GLU A 143 73.44 64.69 17.45
N GLU A 144 72.66 65.56 16.80
CA GLU A 144 73.18 66.63 15.92
C GLU A 144 73.90 67.77 16.66
N GLU A 145 73.56 68.01 17.92
CA GLU A 145 74.19 69.03 18.77
C GLU A 145 75.46 68.52 19.45
N ASP A 146 75.46 67.26 19.91
CA ASP A 146 76.64 66.57 20.42
C ASP A 146 77.69 66.40 19.31
N GLU A 147 77.30 66.03 18.07
CA GLU A 147 78.21 66.02 16.90
C GLU A 147 78.82 67.40 16.62
N ARG A 148 78.08 68.50 16.85
CA ARG A 148 78.62 69.87 16.74
C ARG A 148 79.61 70.19 17.85
N ARG A 149 79.26 69.92 19.12
CA ARG A 149 80.14 70.18 20.27
C ARG A 149 81.44 69.37 20.19
N GLU A 150 81.39 68.10 19.76
CA GLU A 150 82.59 67.30 19.55
C GLU A 150 83.49 67.86 18.43
N LEU A 151 82.90 68.33 17.32
CA LEU A 151 83.65 68.93 16.21
C LEU A 151 84.30 70.27 16.60
N GLU A 152 83.64 71.07 17.42
CA GLU A 152 84.20 72.33 17.92
C GLU A 152 85.29 72.10 18.98
N GLU A 153 85.11 71.14 19.90
CA GLU A 153 86.17 70.72 20.82
C GLU A 153 87.45 70.32 20.09
N ARG A 154 87.34 69.56 18.98
CA ARG A 154 88.51 69.20 18.16
C ARG A 154 89.20 70.44 17.59
N ARG A 155 88.45 71.42 17.07
CA ARG A 155 89.03 72.70 16.60
C ARG A 155 89.80 73.41 17.72
N ARG A 156 89.23 73.49 18.93
CA ARG A 156 89.87 74.10 20.10
C ARG A 156 91.13 73.33 20.53
N LYS A 157 91.06 72.00 20.64
CA LYS A 157 92.17 71.11 21.03
C LYS A 157 93.41 71.25 20.13
N TRP A 158 93.24 71.39 18.82
CA TRP A 158 94.37 71.60 17.91
C TRP A 158 94.96 73.02 17.97
N SER A 159 94.14 74.04 18.27
CA SER A 159 94.52 75.46 18.17
C SER A 159 95.83 75.80 18.90
N HIS A 160 96.01 75.25 20.10
CA HIS A 160 97.08 75.62 21.04
C HIS A 160 98.48 75.08 20.68
N LEU A 161 98.61 74.18 19.71
CA LEU A 161 99.87 73.48 19.41
C LEU A 161 100.71 74.24 18.37
N LYS A 162 101.80 74.89 18.78
CA LYS A 162 102.62 75.76 17.90
C LYS A 162 103.43 75.01 16.82
N ASP A 163 103.88 73.77 17.06
CA ASP A 163 104.54 72.97 16.01
C ASP A 163 103.51 72.35 15.05
N TRP A 164 103.58 72.78 13.78
CA TRP A 164 102.71 72.27 12.72
C TRP A 164 103.01 70.81 12.35
N ARG A 165 104.26 70.34 12.45
CA ARG A 165 104.64 68.97 12.09
C ARG A 165 104.05 67.97 13.08
N LEU A 166 104.20 68.23 14.38
CA LEU A 166 103.58 67.43 15.43
C LEU A 166 102.04 67.50 15.37
N ARG A 167 101.45 68.69 15.15
CA ARG A 167 99.99 68.86 14.98
C ARG A 167 99.46 67.94 13.87
N ARG A 168 100.07 67.98 12.68
CA ARG A 168 99.66 67.19 11.50
C ARG A 168 99.85 65.68 11.72
N LYS A 169 100.91 65.27 12.41
CA LYS A 169 101.22 63.86 12.75
C LYS A 169 100.24 63.27 13.78
N LEU A 170 99.78 64.07 14.73
CA LEU A 170 98.76 63.66 15.72
C LEU A 170 97.35 63.67 15.11
N GLN A 171 96.99 64.71 14.35
CA GLN A 171 95.72 64.79 13.62
C GLN A 171 95.53 63.56 12.71
N ALA A 172 96.54 63.20 11.90
CA ALA A 172 96.48 62.02 11.04
C ALA A 172 96.37 60.68 11.80
N ARG A 173 96.79 60.62 13.08
CA ARG A 173 96.56 59.45 13.96
C ARG A 173 95.12 59.40 14.46
N GLU A 174 94.53 60.54 14.82
CA GLU A 174 93.11 60.61 15.21
C GLU A 174 92.17 60.36 14.03
N GLU A 175 92.42 60.95 12.87
CA GLU A 175 91.63 60.72 11.65
C GLU A 175 91.61 59.23 11.27
N LYS A 176 92.75 58.53 11.35
CA LYS A 176 92.80 57.06 11.17
C LYS A 176 91.98 56.30 12.23
N LYS A 177 92.04 56.70 13.51
CA LYS A 177 91.16 56.12 14.55
C LYS A 177 89.68 56.35 14.22
N PHE A 178 89.28 57.58 13.91
CA PHE A 178 87.89 57.92 13.56
C PHE A 178 87.40 57.23 12.29
N GLU A 179 88.25 57.03 11.28
CA GLU A 179 87.90 56.20 10.13
C GLU A 179 87.59 54.76 10.53
N THR A 180 88.43 54.11 11.34
CA THR A 180 88.18 52.73 11.76
C THR A 180 86.90 52.60 12.60
N ILE A 181 86.61 53.59 13.45
CA ILE A 181 85.35 53.68 14.21
C ILE A 181 84.17 53.88 13.25
N LYS A 182 84.24 54.82 12.30
CA LYS A 182 83.21 55.11 11.29
C LYS A 182 82.93 53.88 10.40
N LYS A 183 83.97 53.15 9.99
CA LYS A 183 83.88 51.87 9.27
C LYS A 183 83.19 50.79 10.12
N ARG A 184 83.58 50.60 11.40
CA ARG A 184 82.91 49.69 12.35
C ARG A 184 81.44 50.04 12.60
N VAL A 185 81.12 51.33 12.77
CA VAL A 185 79.73 51.82 12.97
C VAL A 185 78.89 51.61 11.70
N LYS A 186 79.42 51.87 10.50
CA LYS A 186 78.75 51.59 9.23
C LYS A 186 78.40 50.09 9.11
N GLN A 187 79.38 49.21 9.32
CA GLN A 187 79.17 47.75 9.32
C GLN A 187 78.15 47.30 10.37
N ARG A 188 78.15 47.90 11.58
CA ARG A 188 77.15 47.61 12.62
C ARG A 188 75.74 48.05 12.20
N LYS A 189 75.59 49.25 11.62
CA LYS A 189 74.31 49.75 11.05
C LYS A 189 73.83 48.84 9.90
N GLU A 190 74.72 48.35 9.06
CA GLU A 190 74.40 47.41 7.96
C GLU A 190 73.96 46.02 8.47
N ARG A 191 74.68 45.42 9.43
CA ARG A 191 74.29 44.17 10.09
C ARG A 191 72.92 44.26 10.77
N ILE A 192 72.61 45.41 11.41
CA ILE A 192 71.28 45.67 11.98
C ILE A 192 70.22 45.78 10.87
N LYS A 193 70.49 46.51 9.78
CA LYS A 193 69.59 46.65 8.62
C LYS A 193 69.29 45.29 7.95
N GLN A 194 70.28 44.40 7.87
CA GLN A 194 70.11 43.02 7.39
C GLN A 194 69.25 42.18 8.35
N LYS A 195 69.54 42.18 9.66
CA LYS A 195 68.72 41.47 10.67
C LYS A 195 67.26 41.95 10.66
N LEU A 196 67.02 43.25 10.50
CA LEU A 196 65.68 43.83 10.40
C LEU A 196 64.95 43.40 9.12
N LYS A 197 65.63 43.40 7.96
CA LYS A 197 65.07 42.84 6.70
C LYS A 197 64.62 41.40 6.88
N LEU A 198 65.45 40.55 7.48
CA LEU A 198 65.14 39.13 7.76
C LEU A 198 63.95 38.97 8.71
N GLN A 199 63.83 39.79 9.77
CA GLN A 199 62.66 39.77 10.66
C GLN A 199 61.38 40.21 9.94
N ILE A 200 61.45 41.23 9.07
CA ILE A 200 60.31 41.69 8.26
C ILE A 200 59.87 40.59 7.28
N GLN A 201 60.82 39.88 6.66
CA GLN A 201 60.52 38.76 5.77
C GLN A 201 59.84 37.61 6.53
N LYS A 202 60.41 37.14 7.64
CA LYS A 202 59.78 36.09 8.48
C LYS A 202 58.38 36.50 8.97
N ARG A 203 58.15 37.78 9.31
CA ARG A 203 56.81 38.30 9.63
C ARG A 203 55.85 38.27 8.44
N LYS A 204 56.30 38.58 7.22
CA LYS A 204 55.48 38.48 5.99
C LYS A 204 55.10 37.02 5.68
N GLU A 205 56.01 36.08 5.87
CA GLU A 205 55.78 34.64 5.68
C GLU A 205 54.80 34.07 6.72
N LEU A 206 54.96 34.43 8.00
CA LEU A 206 54.01 34.11 9.07
C LEU A 206 52.62 34.71 8.79
N PHE A 207 52.54 35.93 8.26
CA PHE A 207 51.25 36.54 7.88
C PHE A 207 50.60 35.84 6.68
N ARG A 208 51.38 35.49 5.64
CA ARG A 208 50.91 34.71 4.47
C ARG A 208 50.33 33.35 4.92
N THR A 209 51.10 32.59 5.69
CA THR A 209 50.68 31.26 6.18
C THR A 209 49.49 31.35 7.15
N ALA A 210 49.43 32.34 8.04
CA ALA A 210 48.26 32.59 8.88
C ALA A 210 47.00 32.96 8.07
N SER A 211 47.15 33.75 7.01
CA SER A 211 46.06 34.12 6.10
C SER A 211 45.50 32.90 5.35
N VAL A 212 46.38 32.04 4.80
CA VAL A 212 46.00 30.76 4.18
C VAL A 212 45.28 29.85 5.18
N ARG A 213 45.86 29.65 6.38
CA ARG A 213 45.22 28.87 7.47
C ARG A 213 43.85 29.43 7.86
N ARG A 214 43.65 30.76 7.83
CA ARG A 214 42.35 31.40 8.09
C ARG A 214 41.35 31.18 6.96
N ARG A 215 41.77 31.21 5.69
CA ARG A 215 40.92 30.86 4.53
C ARG A 215 40.45 29.40 4.61
N ILE A 216 41.36 28.47 4.84
CA ILE A 216 41.05 27.03 5.00
C ILE A 216 40.08 26.80 6.17
N ARG A 217 40.32 27.43 7.34
CA ARG A 217 39.40 27.36 8.50
C ARG A 217 38.02 27.97 8.20
N LYS A 218 37.91 29.04 7.39
CA LYS A 218 36.60 29.57 6.96
C LYS A 218 35.89 28.55 6.08
N ARG A 219 36.53 28.06 5.02
CA ARG A 219 35.98 27.09 4.08
C ARG A 219 35.48 25.83 4.79
N LYS A 220 36.30 25.22 5.66
CA LYS A 220 35.92 24.03 6.45
C LYS A 220 34.78 24.27 7.46
N MET A 221 34.51 25.53 7.84
CA MET A 221 33.34 25.91 8.65
C MET A 221 32.10 26.21 7.80
N GLU A 222 32.28 26.49 6.51
CA GLU A 222 31.22 26.75 5.52
C GLU A 222 30.70 25.42 4.98
N GLU A 223 31.60 24.51 4.59
CA GLU A 223 31.31 23.10 4.25
C GLU A 223 30.57 22.39 5.39
N ARG A 224 31.02 22.55 6.64
CA ARG A 224 30.32 22.05 7.84
C ARG A 224 28.94 22.66 8.10
N ARG A 225 28.61 23.80 7.48
CA ARG A 225 27.26 24.38 7.53
C ARG A 225 26.38 23.80 6.42
N GLN A 226 26.91 23.65 5.21
CA GLN A 226 26.22 23.03 4.07
C GLN A 226 25.82 21.58 4.39
N ALA A 227 26.77 20.75 4.81
CA ALA A 227 26.49 19.37 5.25
C ALA A 227 25.46 19.27 6.39
N LYS A 228 25.37 20.29 7.27
CA LYS A 228 24.38 20.36 8.36
C LYS A 228 23.01 20.90 7.91
N LEU A 229 22.91 21.50 6.73
CA LEU A 229 21.65 21.83 6.05
C LEU A 229 21.18 20.62 5.23
N GLU A 230 22.06 20.04 4.40
CA GLU A 230 21.79 18.82 3.64
C GLU A 230 21.29 17.67 4.51
N LEU A 231 21.94 17.41 5.65
CA LEU A 231 21.50 16.39 6.62
C LEU A 231 20.11 16.70 7.22
N LYS A 232 19.76 17.99 7.37
CA LYS A 232 18.42 18.41 7.84
C LYS A 232 17.36 18.27 6.76
N GLU A 233 17.71 18.46 5.50
CA GLU A 233 16.79 18.28 4.38
C GLU A 233 16.58 16.80 4.09
N LYS A 234 17.66 15.99 4.07
CA LYS A 234 17.56 14.53 3.98
C LYS A 234 16.67 13.96 5.11
N THR A 235 16.99 14.25 6.37
CA THR A 235 16.15 13.77 7.51
C THR A 235 14.73 14.35 7.52
N ARG A 236 14.44 15.46 6.83
CA ARG A 236 13.08 15.96 6.60
C ARG A 236 12.36 15.19 5.49
N MET A 237 13.07 14.82 4.43
CA MET A 237 12.56 13.99 3.33
C MET A 237 12.33 12.55 3.79
N ASP A 238 13.27 11.94 4.51
CA ASP A 238 13.12 10.60 5.11
C ASP A 238 11.87 10.54 6.01
N ARG A 239 11.66 11.57 6.85
CA ARG A 239 10.44 11.72 7.67
C ARG A 239 9.16 12.00 6.87
N LYS A 240 9.26 12.46 5.63
CA LYS A 240 8.11 12.58 4.72
C LYS A 240 7.80 11.22 4.08
N MET A 241 8.82 10.54 3.55
CA MET A 241 8.73 9.20 2.96
C MET A 241 8.12 8.20 3.95
N MET A 242 8.69 8.10 5.16
CA MET A 242 8.16 7.26 6.24
C MET A 242 6.67 7.50 6.50
N ARG A 243 6.20 8.76 6.53
CA ARG A 243 4.78 9.09 6.76
C ARG A 243 3.89 8.73 5.58
N GLU A 244 4.40 8.82 4.35
CA GLU A 244 3.66 8.49 3.15
C GLU A 244 3.57 6.96 2.98
N GLU A 245 4.62 6.23 3.34
CA GLU A 245 4.64 4.77 3.42
C GLU A 245 3.72 4.25 4.52
N ASP A 246 3.76 4.83 5.72
CA ASP A 246 2.85 4.56 6.85
C ASP A 246 1.38 4.78 6.45
N PHE A 247 1.10 5.77 5.60
CA PHE A 247 -0.24 6.03 5.03
C PHE A 247 -0.62 5.02 3.94
N ARG A 248 0.29 4.68 3.01
CA ARG A 248 0.08 3.65 1.98
C ARG A 248 -0.12 2.26 2.61
N SER A 249 0.61 1.94 3.68
CA SER A 249 0.50 0.70 4.44
C SER A 249 -0.89 0.57 5.08
N ARG A 250 -1.32 1.57 5.85
CA ARG A 250 -2.68 1.61 6.44
C ARG A 250 -3.81 1.62 5.40
N LYS A 251 -3.54 2.03 4.15
CA LYS A 251 -4.51 1.93 3.05
C LYS A 251 -4.61 0.50 2.52
N ARG A 252 -3.50 -0.24 2.43
CA ARG A 252 -3.48 -1.68 2.08
C ARG A 252 -4.14 -2.52 3.16
N GLU A 253 -3.71 -2.36 4.42
CA GLU A 253 -4.29 -3.00 5.61
C GLU A 253 -5.83 -2.89 5.65
N ARG A 254 -6.38 -1.68 5.41
CA ARG A 254 -7.84 -1.48 5.33
C ARG A 254 -8.50 -2.24 4.19
N TYR A 255 -7.89 -2.26 3.01
CA TYR A 255 -8.42 -2.96 1.84
C TYR A 255 -8.37 -4.49 2.03
N GLU A 256 -7.32 -5.00 2.65
CA GLU A 256 -7.18 -6.40 3.05
C GLU A 256 -8.26 -6.79 4.08
N VAL A 257 -8.45 -6.01 5.15
CA VAL A 257 -9.51 -6.24 6.14
C VAL A 257 -10.91 -6.16 5.50
N GLU A 258 -11.16 -5.22 4.60
CA GLU A 258 -12.46 -5.04 3.96
C GLU A 258 -12.75 -6.13 2.90
N THR A 259 -11.73 -6.64 2.20
CA THR A 259 -11.87 -7.81 1.31
C THR A 259 -12.01 -9.13 2.07
N LEU A 260 -11.35 -9.30 3.22
CA LEU A 260 -11.56 -10.44 4.13
C LEU A 260 -12.99 -10.43 4.68
N ARG A 261 -13.43 -9.30 5.25
CA ARG A 261 -14.81 -9.14 5.74
C ARG A 261 -15.84 -9.40 4.64
N LYS A 262 -15.60 -8.92 3.41
CA LYS A 262 -16.51 -9.21 2.28
C LYS A 262 -16.56 -10.70 1.95
N LYS A 263 -15.42 -11.42 2.00
CA LYS A 263 -15.41 -12.89 1.83
C LYS A 263 -16.19 -13.59 2.95
N GLU A 264 -16.06 -13.14 4.20
CA GLU A 264 -16.85 -13.68 5.32
C GLU A 264 -18.34 -13.41 5.16
N GLU A 265 -18.75 -12.21 4.73
CA GLU A 265 -20.15 -11.87 4.44
C GLU A 265 -20.70 -12.65 3.24
N ASP A 266 -19.92 -12.85 2.17
CA ASP A 266 -20.30 -13.66 1.01
C ASP A 266 -20.32 -15.17 1.34
N GLU A 267 -19.46 -15.67 2.22
CA GLU A 267 -19.54 -17.04 2.77
C GLU A 267 -20.75 -17.21 3.69
N LYS A 268 -21.04 -16.22 4.55
CA LYS A 268 -22.21 -16.26 5.44
C LYS A 268 -23.49 -16.27 4.62
N ARG A 269 -23.60 -15.44 3.58
CA ARG A 269 -24.69 -15.47 2.59
C ARG A 269 -24.80 -16.81 1.86
N LYS A 270 -23.68 -17.46 1.51
CA LYS A 270 -23.71 -18.81 0.92
C LYS A 270 -24.21 -19.88 1.91
N LYS A 271 -23.81 -19.78 3.18
CA LYS A 271 -24.29 -20.67 4.26
C LYS A 271 -25.78 -20.44 4.55
N GLU A 272 -26.23 -19.19 4.56
CA GLU A 272 -27.64 -18.80 4.70
C GLU A 272 -28.48 -19.25 3.49
N MET A 273 -28.00 -19.08 2.26
CA MET A 273 -28.60 -19.64 1.04
C MET A 273 -28.65 -21.17 1.08
N PHE A 274 -27.60 -21.83 1.56
CA PHE A 274 -27.54 -23.29 1.63
C PHE A 274 -28.54 -23.85 2.64
N GLU A 275 -28.61 -23.27 3.84
CA GLU A 275 -29.61 -23.65 4.84
C GLU A 275 -31.03 -23.30 4.38
N LEU A 276 -31.27 -22.13 3.78
CA LEU A 276 -32.58 -21.76 3.22
C LEU A 276 -33.01 -22.69 2.08
N ASN A 277 -32.08 -23.13 1.22
CA ASN A 277 -32.37 -24.10 0.17
C ASN A 277 -32.63 -25.50 0.74
N LYS A 278 -31.91 -25.89 1.80
CA LYS A 278 -32.08 -27.16 2.53
C LYS A 278 -33.40 -27.22 3.31
N GLU A 279 -33.92 -26.08 3.78
CA GLU A 279 -35.25 -25.94 4.38
C GLU A 279 -36.37 -25.93 3.31
N LYS A 280 -36.22 -25.14 2.23
CA LYS A 280 -37.19 -25.11 1.13
C LYS A 280 -37.27 -26.43 0.36
N PHE A 281 -36.13 -27.09 0.19
CA PHE A 281 -35.95 -28.27 -0.64
C PHE A 281 -35.13 -29.31 0.14
N PRO A 282 -35.75 -30.03 1.10
CA PRO A 282 -35.10 -31.16 1.74
C PRO A 282 -34.72 -32.18 0.66
N VAL A 283 -33.51 -32.74 0.73
CA VAL A 283 -32.97 -33.66 -0.29
C VAL A 283 -33.84 -34.92 -0.38
N ARG A 284 -34.83 -34.89 -1.27
CA ARG A 284 -35.74 -36.00 -1.53
C ARG A 284 -34.96 -37.09 -2.25
N ARG A 285 -34.59 -38.15 -1.51
CA ARG A 285 -34.24 -39.44 -2.14
C ARG A 285 -35.42 -39.83 -3.03
N VAL A 286 -35.16 -40.27 -4.26
CA VAL A 286 -36.21 -40.87 -5.08
C VAL A 286 -36.59 -42.19 -4.40
N LYS A 287 -37.78 -42.27 -3.82
CA LYS A 287 -38.18 -43.40 -2.95
C LYS A 287 -38.09 -44.75 -3.67
N ASN A 288 -38.33 -44.76 -4.98
CA ASN A 288 -38.51 -45.96 -5.78
C ASN A 288 -37.25 -46.34 -6.61
N LEU A 289 -36.09 -45.69 -6.37
CA LEU A 289 -34.83 -46.05 -7.04
C LEU A 289 -33.80 -46.65 -6.07
N PRO A 290 -33.10 -47.74 -6.46
CA PRO A 290 -31.97 -48.26 -5.70
C PRO A 290 -30.88 -47.20 -5.52
N TYR A 291 -30.17 -47.22 -4.39
CA TYR A 291 -29.17 -46.21 -4.05
C TYR A 291 -27.81 -46.79 -3.65
N ILE A 292 -26.76 -46.07 -4.00
CA ILE A 292 -25.37 -46.36 -3.62
C ILE A 292 -24.96 -45.32 -2.57
N TYR A 293 -24.56 -45.76 -1.37
CA TYR A 293 -24.14 -44.87 -0.29
C TYR A 293 -22.62 -44.89 -0.09
N ILE A 294 -21.95 -43.82 -0.52
CA ILE A 294 -20.50 -43.70 -0.46
C ILE A 294 -20.07 -43.13 0.90
N LYS A 295 -19.74 -44.03 1.83
CA LYS A 295 -19.12 -43.68 3.12
C LYS A 295 -17.85 -42.85 2.86
N GLY A 296 -17.77 -41.67 3.47
CA GLY A 296 -16.60 -40.79 3.40
C GLY A 296 -16.65 -39.69 2.32
N ALA A 297 -17.61 -39.67 1.39
CA ALA A 297 -17.64 -38.66 0.30
C ALA A 297 -17.75 -37.18 0.77
N MET A 298 -18.16 -36.95 2.02
CA MET A 298 -18.21 -35.62 2.67
C MET A 298 -16.90 -35.21 3.36
N LEU A 299 -15.95 -36.13 3.52
CA LEU A 299 -14.70 -35.93 4.24
C LEU A 299 -13.53 -35.97 3.27
N LYS A 300 -12.66 -34.97 3.32
CA LYS A 300 -11.31 -35.07 2.75
C LYS A 300 -10.48 -35.99 3.66
N SER A 301 -10.66 -37.30 3.48
CA SER A 301 -9.97 -38.32 4.26
C SER A 301 -8.46 -38.16 4.13
N LYS A 302 -7.78 -37.88 5.25
CA LYS A 302 -6.31 -37.73 5.30
C LYS A 302 -5.55 -39.04 5.04
N GLU A 303 -6.28 -40.15 4.98
CA GLU A 303 -5.81 -41.53 4.98
C GLU A 303 -5.52 -42.06 3.57
N LYS A 304 -5.96 -41.35 2.52
CA LYS A 304 -5.80 -41.76 1.12
C LYS A 304 -5.10 -40.68 0.30
N PRO A 305 -4.21 -41.04 -0.64
CA PRO A 305 -3.63 -40.09 -1.58
C PRO A 305 -4.71 -39.53 -2.52
N ALA A 306 -4.70 -38.21 -2.70
CA ALA A 306 -5.55 -37.53 -3.67
C ALA A 306 -4.82 -37.46 -5.01
N MET A 307 -5.37 -38.10 -6.05
CA MET A 307 -4.80 -38.16 -7.41
C MET A 307 -5.69 -37.46 -8.43
N VAL A 308 -5.10 -36.95 -9.51
CA VAL A 308 -5.86 -36.24 -10.56
C VAL A 308 -6.69 -37.27 -11.34
N THR A 309 -7.96 -36.98 -11.63
CA THR A 309 -8.85 -37.97 -12.27
C THR A 309 -8.30 -38.54 -13.57
N ARG A 310 -7.62 -37.72 -14.37
CA ARG A 310 -6.98 -38.11 -15.65
C ARG A 310 -5.95 -39.23 -15.51
N GLU A 311 -5.37 -39.41 -14.33
CA GLU A 311 -4.37 -40.45 -14.00
C GLU A 311 -5.03 -41.75 -13.52
N LEU A 312 -6.31 -41.70 -13.15
CA LEU A 312 -7.03 -42.82 -12.54
C LEU A 312 -7.76 -43.64 -13.62
N TYR A 313 -7.53 -44.95 -13.59
CA TYR A 313 -8.26 -45.94 -14.37
C TYR A 313 -9.59 -46.29 -13.71
N VAL A 314 -10.65 -46.43 -14.51
CA VAL A 314 -11.98 -46.85 -14.08
C VAL A 314 -12.27 -48.24 -14.65
N ASP A 315 -12.64 -49.18 -13.79
CA ASP A 315 -13.27 -50.44 -14.23
C ASP A 315 -14.71 -50.13 -14.64
N VAL A 316 -14.92 -49.81 -15.92
CA VAL A 316 -16.20 -49.31 -16.42
C VAL A 316 -17.24 -50.40 -16.47
N ASP A 317 -16.88 -51.64 -16.81
CA ASP A 317 -17.85 -52.75 -16.93
C ASP A 317 -18.34 -53.20 -15.55
N ALA A 318 -17.45 -53.35 -14.57
CA ALA A 318 -17.86 -53.64 -13.19
C ALA A 318 -18.64 -52.48 -12.57
N PHE A 319 -18.23 -51.23 -12.83
CA PHE A 319 -19.01 -50.05 -12.40
C PHE A 319 -20.39 -50.03 -13.06
N HIS A 320 -20.48 -50.28 -14.37
CA HIS A 320 -21.72 -50.22 -15.14
C HIS A 320 -22.74 -51.23 -14.61
N ALA A 321 -22.36 -52.50 -14.49
CA ALA A 321 -23.20 -53.56 -13.94
C ALA A 321 -23.63 -53.29 -12.49
N PHE A 322 -22.78 -52.62 -11.69
CA PHE A 322 -23.11 -52.25 -10.32
C PHE A 322 -23.98 -50.99 -10.19
N ALA A 323 -23.87 -50.03 -11.10
CA ALA A 323 -24.39 -48.67 -10.92
C ALA A 323 -25.61 -48.33 -11.76
N LEU A 324 -25.93 -49.07 -12.83
CA LEU A 324 -26.97 -48.68 -13.78
C LEU A 324 -28.34 -48.51 -13.09
N GLY A 325 -29.00 -47.39 -13.36
CA GLY A 325 -30.28 -47.01 -12.76
C GLY A 325 -30.21 -46.58 -11.28
N ARG A 326 -29.03 -46.55 -10.64
CA ARG A 326 -28.88 -46.27 -9.20
C ARG A 326 -28.57 -44.81 -8.89
N GLN A 327 -29.13 -44.31 -7.79
CA GLN A 327 -28.89 -42.94 -7.29
C GLN A 327 -27.72 -42.88 -6.29
N PHE A 328 -26.83 -41.89 -6.43
CA PHE A 328 -25.62 -41.76 -5.62
C PHE A 328 -25.82 -40.83 -4.42
N LEU A 329 -25.58 -41.35 -3.21
CA LEU A 329 -25.73 -40.64 -1.95
C LEU A 329 -24.38 -40.54 -1.19
N PRO A 330 -24.09 -39.39 -0.54
CA PRO A 330 -24.90 -38.16 -0.49
C PRO A 330 -24.98 -37.43 -1.83
N ALA A 331 -25.99 -36.59 -2.04
CA ALA A 331 -26.22 -35.89 -3.32
C ALA A 331 -25.11 -34.87 -3.63
N SER A 332 -24.09 -35.29 -4.38
CA SER A 332 -22.99 -34.44 -4.86
C SER A 332 -22.19 -35.15 -5.97
N LYS A 333 -21.47 -34.39 -6.81
CA LYS A 333 -20.50 -34.97 -7.76
C LYS A 333 -19.41 -35.76 -7.03
N ASN A 334 -18.97 -35.32 -5.84
CA ASN A 334 -17.96 -36.02 -5.05
C ASN A 334 -18.31 -37.50 -4.83
N SER A 335 -19.57 -37.81 -4.52
CA SER A 335 -20.01 -39.19 -4.30
C SER A 335 -19.86 -40.06 -5.54
N VAL A 336 -20.21 -39.54 -6.72
CA VAL A 336 -20.03 -40.25 -7.99
C VAL A 336 -18.55 -40.40 -8.32
N MET A 337 -17.77 -39.31 -8.20
CA MET A 337 -16.34 -39.32 -8.51
C MET A 337 -15.53 -40.21 -7.55
N GLN A 338 -15.95 -40.39 -6.29
CA GLN A 338 -15.35 -41.38 -5.38
C GLN A 338 -15.88 -42.81 -5.58
N ALA A 339 -17.00 -43.01 -6.26
CA ALA A 339 -17.50 -44.34 -6.63
C ALA A 339 -16.85 -44.88 -7.92
N LEU A 340 -16.51 -43.99 -8.85
CA LEU A 340 -15.69 -44.27 -10.03
C LEU A 340 -14.20 -44.42 -9.69
N CYS A 341 -13.76 -43.89 -8.55
CA CYS A 341 -12.37 -43.91 -8.12
C CYS A 341 -11.91 -45.34 -7.74
N PRO A 342 -10.80 -45.85 -8.28
CA PRO A 342 -10.29 -47.16 -7.91
C PRO A 342 -9.91 -47.21 -6.42
N SER A 343 -10.00 -48.41 -5.83
CA SER A 343 -9.78 -48.60 -4.40
C SER A 343 -8.40 -48.09 -3.94
N GLY A 344 -8.29 -47.69 -2.66
CA GLY A 344 -7.11 -47.03 -2.09
C GLY A 344 -6.97 -45.53 -2.39
N HIS A 345 -7.56 -45.02 -3.47
CA HIS A 345 -7.34 -43.66 -3.95
C HIS A 345 -8.46 -42.67 -3.56
N THR A 346 -8.25 -41.38 -3.85
CA THR A 346 -9.28 -40.34 -3.76
C THR A 346 -9.20 -39.43 -4.99
N ALA A 347 -10.31 -39.34 -5.74
CA ALA A 347 -10.37 -38.55 -6.97
C ALA A 347 -10.33 -37.04 -6.69
N ALA A 348 -9.33 -36.34 -7.24
CA ALA A 348 -9.20 -34.89 -7.18
C ALA A 348 -9.68 -34.25 -8.50
N PHE A 349 -10.81 -33.53 -8.44
CA PHE A 349 -11.47 -32.95 -9.61
C PHE A 349 -11.98 -31.51 -9.37
N LYS A 350 -12.40 -30.84 -10.44
CA LYS A 350 -12.94 -29.47 -10.43
C LYS A 350 -14.47 -29.51 -10.53
N ASP A 351 -15.16 -29.45 -9.40
CA ASP A 351 -16.63 -29.57 -9.24
C ASP A 351 -17.50 -28.71 -10.19
N ARG A 352 -16.96 -27.58 -10.69
CA ARG A 352 -17.64 -26.73 -11.68
C ARG A 352 -17.82 -27.38 -13.05
N PHE A 353 -16.93 -28.29 -13.44
CA PHE A 353 -16.93 -28.87 -14.78
C PHE A 353 -17.99 -29.98 -14.86
N ASN A 354 -18.62 -30.11 -16.02
CA ASN A 354 -19.63 -31.14 -16.26
C ASN A 354 -19.06 -32.33 -17.06
N LEU A 355 -17.98 -32.16 -17.81
CA LEU A 355 -17.24 -33.25 -18.42
C LEU A 355 -15.96 -33.51 -17.61
N HIS A 356 -15.77 -34.76 -17.18
CA HIS A 356 -14.58 -35.21 -16.49
C HIS A 356 -13.90 -36.35 -17.27
N MET A 357 -12.58 -36.26 -17.41
CA MET A 357 -11.77 -37.30 -18.05
C MET A 357 -11.04 -38.12 -17.00
N TRP A 358 -11.04 -39.42 -17.23
CA TRP A 358 -10.26 -40.47 -16.56
C TRP A 358 -9.12 -40.90 -17.49
N SER A 359 -8.31 -41.90 -17.11
CA SER A 359 -7.27 -42.39 -18.03
C SER A 359 -7.90 -43.11 -19.23
N ASN A 360 -8.83 -44.05 -18.99
CA ASN A 360 -9.46 -44.91 -20.00
C ASN A 360 -10.92 -44.54 -20.36
N ALA A 361 -11.53 -43.55 -19.69
CA ALA A 361 -12.97 -43.27 -19.79
C ALA A 361 -13.30 -41.79 -19.60
N MET A 362 -14.57 -41.43 -19.82
CA MET A 362 -15.09 -40.10 -19.53
C MET A 362 -16.43 -40.17 -18.77
N SER A 363 -16.75 -39.13 -18.01
CA SER A 363 -18.04 -38.98 -17.34
C SER A 363 -18.66 -37.60 -17.56
N LEU A 364 -19.89 -37.57 -18.06
CA LEU A 364 -20.69 -36.38 -18.33
C LEU A 364 -21.78 -36.23 -17.26
N PHE A 365 -21.79 -35.09 -16.58
CA PHE A 365 -22.73 -34.72 -15.53
C PHE A 365 -23.71 -33.68 -16.05
N LEU A 366 -24.97 -34.07 -16.23
CA LEU A 366 -26.06 -33.15 -16.55
C LEU A 366 -26.74 -32.71 -15.26
N SER A 367 -26.78 -31.40 -15.03
CA SER A 367 -27.51 -30.77 -13.93
C SER A 367 -28.61 -29.90 -14.52
N ALA A 368 -29.86 -30.18 -14.17
CA ALA A 368 -31.01 -29.39 -14.56
C ALA A 368 -31.57 -28.60 -13.37
N GLU A 369 -32.05 -27.39 -13.64
CA GLU A 369 -32.71 -26.56 -12.61
C GLU A 369 -34.19 -26.93 -12.45
N SER A 370 -34.83 -27.44 -13.50
CA SER A 370 -36.19 -27.96 -13.50
C SER A 370 -36.33 -29.29 -14.25
N ALA A 371 -37.41 -30.01 -13.96
CA ALA A 371 -37.78 -31.25 -14.64
C ALA A 371 -38.09 -31.05 -16.15
N LYS A 372 -38.47 -29.82 -16.55
CA LYS A 372 -38.76 -29.46 -17.95
C LYS A 372 -37.50 -29.32 -18.80
N ASP A 373 -36.37 -28.92 -18.19
CA ASP A 373 -35.09 -28.83 -18.90
C ASP A 373 -34.57 -30.22 -19.29
N LEU A 374 -34.84 -31.23 -18.45
CA LEU A 374 -34.53 -32.64 -18.74
C LEU A 374 -35.41 -33.19 -19.87
N ASP A 375 -36.71 -32.88 -19.87
CA ASP A 375 -37.63 -33.36 -20.91
C ASP A 375 -37.37 -32.72 -22.30
N GLN A 376 -36.89 -31.48 -22.34
CA GLN A 376 -36.47 -30.84 -23.60
C GLN A 376 -35.12 -31.34 -24.13
N LEU A 377 -34.23 -31.77 -23.22
CA LEU A 377 -32.89 -32.27 -23.54
C LEU A 377 -32.95 -33.74 -23.98
N LEU A 378 -33.61 -34.59 -23.20
CA LEU A 378 -33.73 -36.04 -23.42
C LEU A 378 -34.86 -36.36 -24.40
N ARG A 379 -34.51 -36.56 -25.67
CA ARG A 379 -35.48 -36.90 -26.73
C ARG A 379 -35.58 -38.41 -26.90
N GLU A 380 -36.77 -38.84 -27.30
CA GLU A 380 -37.06 -40.23 -27.63
C GLU A 380 -37.47 -40.35 -29.10
N ALA A 381 -37.08 -41.45 -29.72
CA ALA A 381 -37.56 -41.91 -31.02
C ALA A 381 -37.77 -43.43 -30.98
N TRP A 382 -38.33 -43.95 -32.07
CA TRP A 382 -38.43 -45.38 -32.34
C TRP A 382 -37.73 -45.66 -33.67
N LEU A 383 -36.91 -46.71 -33.71
CA LEU A 383 -36.23 -47.22 -34.91
C LEU A 383 -36.45 -48.73 -34.93
N ASP A 384 -37.06 -49.25 -36.00
CA ASP A 384 -37.32 -50.68 -36.20
C ASP A 384 -37.91 -51.38 -34.94
N ASP A 385 -38.96 -50.78 -34.38
CA ASP A 385 -39.63 -51.15 -33.13
C ASP A 385 -38.78 -51.08 -31.84
N GLU A 386 -37.48 -50.76 -31.90
CA GLU A 386 -36.67 -50.41 -30.74
C GLU A 386 -36.86 -48.95 -30.32
N ARG A 387 -36.99 -48.73 -29.01
CA ARG A 387 -37.03 -47.38 -28.43
C ARG A 387 -35.61 -46.85 -28.27
N CYS A 388 -35.36 -45.65 -28.79
CA CYS A 388 -34.07 -44.97 -28.71
C CYS A 388 -34.18 -43.66 -27.95
N VAL A 389 -33.13 -43.32 -27.19
CA VAL A 389 -32.97 -42.02 -26.53
C VAL A 389 -31.73 -41.33 -27.06
N PHE A 390 -31.85 -40.04 -27.35
CA PHE A 390 -30.74 -39.19 -27.75
C PHE A 390 -30.90 -37.78 -27.19
N PHE A 391 -29.81 -37.04 -27.07
CA PHE A 391 -29.83 -35.65 -26.60
C PHE A 391 -28.72 -34.81 -27.19
N ARG A 392 -28.94 -33.48 -27.14
CA ARG A 392 -27.97 -32.46 -27.54
C ARG A 392 -27.30 -31.88 -26.30
N TRP A 393 -25.97 -31.81 -26.32
CA TRP A 393 -25.17 -31.20 -25.26
C TRP A 393 -24.28 -30.09 -25.83
N SER A 394 -24.51 -28.86 -25.37
CA SER A 394 -23.76 -27.68 -25.82
C SER A 394 -22.43 -27.53 -25.06
N ARG A 395 -21.33 -27.29 -25.78
CA ARG A 395 -20.01 -26.97 -25.21
C ARG A 395 -20.11 -25.79 -24.25
N THR A 396 -20.00 -26.04 -22.95
CA THR A 396 -19.80 -24.98 -21.97
C THR A 396 -18.37 -24.43 -22.09
N GLY A 397 -18.15 -23.17 -21.70
CA GLY A 397 -16.85 -22.48 -21.84
C GLY A 397 -15.69 -23.06 -21.01
N ASP A 398 -15.92 -24.16 -20.28
CA ASP A 398 -14.94 -24.88 -19.46
C ASP A 398 -14.34 -26.12 -20.18
N VAL A 399 -14.83 -26.48 -21.37
CA VAL A 399 -14.36 -27.65 -22.14
C VAL A 399 -13.08 -27.31 -22.91
N THR A 400 -11.99 -28.03 -22.65
CA THR A 400 -10.70 -27.88 -23.37
C THR A 400 -10.70 -28.66 -24.69
N ASP A 401 -9.87 -28.28 -25.66
CA ASP A 401 -9.85 -28.93 -26.98
C ASP A 401 -9.38 -30.40 -26.90
N GLU A 402 -8.45 -30.72 -25.99
CA GLU A 402 -8.10 -32.09 -25.55
C GLU A 402 -9.31 -32.95 -25.13
N MET A 403 -10.38 -32.34 -24.58
CA MET A 403 -11.62 -33.07 -24.29
C MET A 403 -12.41 -33.32 -25.56
N VAL A 404 -12.43 -32.38 -26.50
CA VAL A 404 -13.12 -32.52 -27.79
C VAL A 404 -12.46 -33.61 -28.64
N GLU A 405 -11.13 -33.67 -28.65
CA GLU A 405 -10.36 -34.75 -29.27
C GLU A 405 -10.77 -36.12 -28.71
N ARG A 406 -10.83 -36.29 -27.38
CA ARG A 406 -11.31 -37.55 -26.78
C ARG A 406 -12.80 -37.81 -26.96
N LEU A 407 -13.65 -36.78 -27.11
CA LEU A 407 -15.07 -36.98 -27.48
C LEU A 407 -15.22 -37.63 -28.87
N PHE A 408 -14.22 -37.49 -29.75
CA PHE A 408 -14.20 -38.18 -31.04
C PHE A 408 -13.73 -39.64 -30.95
N GLU A 409 -13.14 -40.06 -29.84
CA GLU A 409 -12.70 -41.45 -29.59
C GLU A 409 -13.81 -42.32 -28.94
N ILE A 410 -15.02 -41.79 -28.77
CA ILE A 410 -16.14 -42.48 -28.12
C ILE A 410 -16.75 -43.55 -29.03
N GLU A 411 -17.33 -44.58 -28.41
CA GLU A 411 -18.22 -45.56 -29.05
C GLU A 411 -19.28 -44.86 -29.93
N LYS A 412 -19.49 -45.36 -31.16
CA LYS A 412 -20.36 -44.70 -32.14
C LYS A 412 -21.82 -45.12 -31.93
N GLY A 413 -22.74 -44.14 -31.94
CA GLY A 413 -24.18 -44.43 -31.91
C GLY A 413 -24.74 -44.79 -33.29
N ASP A 414 -26.01 -45.22 -33.32
CA ASP A 414 -26.76 -45.48 -34.55
C ASP A 414 -26.91 -44.20 -35.37
N GLU A 415 -26.31 -44.19 -36.56
CA GLU A 415 -26.31 -43.02 -37.47
C GLU A 415 -27.73 -42.56 -37.84
N ARG A 416 -28.74 -43.43 -37.75
CA ARG A 416 -30.14 -43.12 -38.05
C ARG A 416 -30.79 -42.20 -37.00
N LEU A 417 -30.14 -42.00 -35.84
CA LEU A 417 -30.54 -40.99 -34.83
C LEU A 417 -29.94 -39.60 -35.09
N ARG A 418 -29.17 -39.42 -36.17
CA ARG A 418 -28.64 -38.11 -36.59
C ARG A 418 -29.79 -37.21 -37.05
N ILE A 419 -29.99 -36.11 -36.34
CA ILE A 419 -31.21 -35.29 -36.42
C ILE A 419 -31.18 -34.28 -37.57
N ASP A 420 -29.98 -33.92 -38.04
CA ASP A 420 -29.74 -32.92 -39.08
C ASP A 420 -28.58 -33.42 -39.97
N ASP A 421 -28.51 -33.04 -41.25
CA ASP A 421 -27.32 -33.37 -42.07
C ASP A 421 -26.07 -32.59 -41.61
N ASN A 422 -26.28 -31.40 -41.03
CA ASN A 422 -25.28 -30.38 -40.66
C ASN A 422 -24.31 -30.75 -39.51
N TYR A 423 -24.32 -31.98 -39.00
CA TYR A 423 -23.25 -32.45 -38.11
C TYR A 423 -22.02 -32.83 -38.93
N TYR A 424 -20.83 -32.72 -38.34
CA TYR A 424 -19.65 -33.39 -38.89
C TYR A 424 -19.71 -34.88 -38.57
N ASP A 425 -19.32 -35.70 -39.55
CA ASP A 425 -19.21 -37.14 -39.38
C ASP A 425 -18.19 -37.45 -38.26
N PRO A 426 -18.49 -38.38 -37.33
CA PRO A 426 -17.53 -38.79 -36.33
C PRO A 426 -16.32 -39.46 -37.02
N PRO A 427 -15.08 -39.00 -36.79
CA PRO A 427 -13.92 -39.70 -37.34
C PRO A 427 -13.88 -41.11 -36.75
N ILE A 428 -13.44 -42.09 -37.54
CA ILE A 428 -13.38 -43.48 -37.10
C ILE A 428 -12.35 -43.59 -35.96
N PRO A 429 -12.72 -44.06 -34.75
CA PRO A 429 -11.80 -44.11 -33.62
C PRO A 429 -10.64 -45.05 -33.93
N VAL A 430 -9.40 -44.56 -33.81
CA VAL A 430 -8.17 -45.28 -34.16
C VAL A 430 -7.71 -46.15 -32.98
N GLY A 431 -8.56 -47.08 -32.55
CA GLY A 431 -8.30 -47.98 -31.42
C GLY A 431 -9.58 -48.52 -30.80
N THR A 432 -9.48 -48.98 -29.55
CA THR A 432 -10.66 -49.34 -28.74
C THR A 432 -11.46 -48.08 -28.39
N PRO A 433 -12.76 -48.00 -28.69
CA PRO A 433 -13.57 -46.82 -28.37
C PRO A 433 -13.66 -46.59 -26.86
N GLN A 434 -13.71 -45.32 -26.46
CA GLN A 434 -13.72 -44.91 -25.05
C GLN A 434 -15.16 -44.75 -24.54
N PRO A 435 -15.52 -45.35 -23.38
CA PRO A 435 -16.85 -45.21 -22.82
C PRO A 435 -17.06 -43.81 -22.21
N LEU A 436 -18.13 -43.13 -22.63
CA LEU A 436 -18.63 -41.91 -22.01
C LEU A 436 -19.84 -42.24 -21.13
N MET A 437 -19.71 -42.06 -19.81
CA MET A 437 -20.73 -42.37 -18.81
C MET A 437 -21.65 -41.17 -18.53
N LEU A 438 -22.97 -41.36 -18.63
CA LEU A 438 -23.96 -40.32 -18.32
C LEU A 438 -24.43 -40.37 -16.86
N PHE A 439 -24.30 -39.24 -16.17
CA PHE A 439 -24.88 -38.99 -14.85
C PHE A 439 -25.86 -37.82 -14.91
N VAL A 440 -27.15 -38.09 -14.71
CA VAL A 440 -28.20 -37.05 -14.67
C VAL A 440 -28.52 -36.72 -13.21
N GLN A 441 -28.54 -35.44 -12.86
CA GLN A 441 -29.05 -34.99 -11.56
C GLN A 441 -30.58 -34.88 -11.62
N PHE A 442 -31.27 -35.60 -10.74
CA PHE A 442 -32.66 -35.27 -10.44
C PHE A 442 -32.70 -33.84 -9.84
N PRO A 443 -33.64 -32.95 -10.22
CA PRO A 443 -33.66 -31.57 -9.73
C PRO A 443 -33.58 -31.50 -8.19
N GLN A 444 -32.55 -30.81 -7.69
CA GLN A 444 -32.22 -30.65 -6.27
C GLN A 444 -31.92 -31.95 -5.50
N GLY A 445 -31.70 -33.06 -6.22
CA GLY A 445 -31.46 -34.40 -5.67
C GLY A 445 -30.10 -34.99 -6.04
N PRO A 446 -29.95 -36.32 -5.86
CA PRO A 446 -28.73 -37.05 -6.23
C PRO A 446 -28.53 -37.17 -7.75
N TYR A 447 -27.30 -37.49 -8.14
CA TYR A 447 -27.01 -37.99 -9.49
C TYR A 447 -27.46 -39.45 -9.61
N ILE A 448 -28.02 -39.79 -10.76
CA ILE A 448 -28.39 -41.15 -11.17
C ILE A 448 -27.49 -41.52 -12.35
N TYR A 449 -26.95 -42.74 -12.38
CA TYR A 449 -26.20 -43.24 -13.53
C TYR A 449 -27.16 -43.84 -14.57
N CYS A 450 -27.13 -43.29 -15.78
CA CYS A 450 -28.07 -43.63 -16.86
C CYS A 450 -27.50 -44.59 -17.91
N GLY A 451 -26.20 -44.88 -17.87
CA GLY A 451 -25.53 -45.75 -18.85
C GLY A 451 -24.43 -45.06 -19.64
N ARG A 452 -24.03 -45.69 -20.74
CA ARG A 452 -23.00 -45.28 -21.70
C ARG A 452 -23.63 -44.51 -22.86
N LEU A 453 -22.84 -43.63 -23.45
CA LEU A 453 -23.24 -42.77 -24.55
C LEU A 453 -22.54 -43.13 -25.84
N GLY A 454 -23.33 -43.33 -26.89
CA GLY A 454 -22.87 -43.44 -28.27
C GLY A 454 -22.78 -42.05 -28.90
N TYR A 455 -21.69 -41.73 -29.57
CA TYR A 455 -21.49 -40.44 -30.23
C TYR A 455 -22.16 -40.42 -31.61
N LEU A 456 -22.96 -39.36 -31.87
CA LEU A 456 -23.74 -39.16 -33.11
C LEU A 456 -23.22 -38.01 -33.99
N GLY A 457 -22.13 -37.35 -33.60
CA GLY A 457 -21.55 -36.19 -34.30
C GLY A 457 -21.71 -34.85 -33.55
N HIS A 458 -21.14 -33.78 -34.12
CA HIS A 458 -21.20 -32.43 -33.55
C HIS A 458 -21.41 -31.34 -34.61
N MET A 459 -21.98 -30.20 -34.19
CA MET A 459 -22.16 -28.99 -35.00
C MET A 459 -20.98 -28.01 -34.80
N SER A 460 -20.73 -27.16 -35.79
CA SER A 460 -19.71 -26.09 -35.76
C SER A 460 -19.91 -25.05 -34.64
N ASN A 461 -21.13 -24.93 -34.10
CA ASN A 461 -21.44 -24.08 -32.94
C ASN A 461 -21.06 -24.71 -31.58
N GLY A 462 -20.49 -25.92 -31.57
CA GLY A 462 -20.09 -26.65 -30.35
C GLY A 462 -21.21 -27.47 -29.70
N VAL A 463 -22.31 -27.76 -30.39
CA VAL A 463 -23.33 -28.72 -29.91
C VAL A 463 -22.98 -30.14 -30.34
N PHE A 464 -22.80 -31.03 -29.37
CA PHE A 464 -22.58 -32.47 -29.57
C PHE A 464 -23.92 -33.22 -29.46
N CYS A 465 -24.06 -34.32 -30.18
CA CYS A 465 -25.23 -35.21 -30.10
C CYS A 465 -24.80 -36.60 -29.61
N PHE A 466 -25.58 -37.18 -28.69
CA PHE A 466 -25.30 -38.50 -28.10
C PHE A 466 -26.57 -39.36 -28.05
N GLN A 467 -26.44 -40.64 -28.34
CA GLN A 467 -27.42 -41.70 -28.04
C GLN A 467 -27.15 -42.27 -26.64
N LEU A 468 -28.19 -42.70 -25.93
CA LEU A 468 -28.07 -43.54 -24.74
C LEU A 468 -28.10 -45.02 -25.16
N LEU A 469 -26.98 -45.74 -25.00
CA LEU A 469 -26.83 -47.11 -25.53
C LEU A 469 -27.59 -48.14 -24.68
N ASP A 470 -27.50 -48.02 -23.35
CA ASP A 470 -28.00 -49.03 -22.41
C ASP A 470 -29.51 -48.93 -22.11
N ILE A 471 -30.29 -48.31 -23.02
CA ILE A 471 -31.72 -48.03 -22.82
C ILE A 471 -32.57 -49.31 -22.65
N ASN A 472 -32.20 -50.38 -23.35
CA ASN A 472 -32.89 -51.68 -23.32
C ASN A 472 -32.37 -52.61 -22.18
N SER A 473 -31.52 -52.10 -21.28
CA SER A 473 -30.97 -52.89 -20.18
C SER A 473 -32.02 -53.21 -19.12
N THR A 474 -32.10 -54.48 -18.71
CA THR A 474 -33.03 -54.97 -17.68
C THR A 474 -32.86 -54.29 -16.32
N CYS A 475 -31.69 -53.69 -16.05
CA CYS A 475 -31.40 -52.94 -14.83
C CYS A 475 -31.87 -51.47 -14.87
N MET A 476 -32.36 -50.95 -16.00
CA MET A 476 -32.86 -49.58 -16.11
C MET A 476 -34.10 -49.50 -17.02
N TYR A 477 -35.29 -49.56 -16.40
CA TYR A 477 -36.53 -49.29 -17.11
C TYR A 477 -36.68 -47.79 -17.40
N TRP A 478 -36.21 -47.35 -18.58
CA TRP A 478 -36.12 -45.94 -18.96
C TRP A 478 -37.40 -45.13 -18.75
N ALA A 479 -38.59 -45.70 -19.02
CA ALA A 479 -39.85 -44.97 -18.88
C ALA A 479 -40.14 -44.54 -17.42
N GLN A 480 -39.79 -45.38 -16.43
CA GLN A 480 -39.90 -45.01 -15.01
C GLN A 480 -38.87 -43.93 -14.67
N LEU A 481 -37.63 -44.06 -15.16
CA LEU A 481 -36.58 -43.08 -14.92
C LEU A 481 -36.94 -41.71 -15.53
N ARG A 482 -37.41 -41.65 -16.78
CA ARG A 482 -37.89 -40.39 -17.37
C ARG A 482 -39.05 -39.82 -16.59
N ASN A 483 -40.08 -40.61 -16.24
CA ASN A 483 -41.20 -40.11 -15.44
C ASN A 483 -40.74 -39.51 -14.10
N ILE A 484 -39.77 -40.13 -13.43
CA ILE A 484 -39.12 -39.60 -12.23
C ILE A 484 -38.37 -38.28 -12.51
N LEU A 485 -37.67 -38.18 -13.63
CA LEU A 485 -36.88 -37.00 -14.00
C LEU A 485 -37.74 -35.81 -14.49
N THR A 486 -38.91 -36.06 -15.09
CA THR A 486 -39.70 -35.05 -15.82
C THR A 486 -41.03 -34.68 -15.16
N TYR A 487 -41.66 -35.56 -14.36
CA TYR A 487 -42.89 -35.25 -13.63
C TYR A 487 -42.62 -34.90 -12.15
N TRP A 488 -42.74 -33.61 -11.81
CA TRP A 488 -42.43 -33.08 -10.47
C TRP A 488 -43.66 -32.65 -9.65
N ASP A 489 -44.80 -32.40 -10.31
CA ASP A 489 -45.89 -31.56 -9.76
C ASP A 489 -47.08 -32.32 -9.13
N ASN A 490 -47.07 -33.65 -9.04
CA ASN A 490 -48.28 -34.42 -8.64
C ASN A 490 -48.06 -35.37 -7.45
N PRO A 491 -48.49 -35.02 -6.21
CA PRO A 491 -48.32 -35.86 -5.02
C PRO A 491 -49.41 -36.94 -4.85
N VAL A 492 -50.33 -37.08 -5.82
CA VAL A 492 -51.59 -37.86 -5.67
C VAL A 492 -51.50 -39.29 -6.21
N HIS A 493 -50.50 -39.61 -7.03
CA HIS A 493 -50.32 -40.96 -7.56
C HIS A 493 -49.09 -41.67 -6.97
N SER A 494 -49.27 -42.13 -5.73
CA SER A 494 -48.80 -43.46 -5.37
C SER A 494 -49.52 -44.48 -6.27
N ILE A 495 -48.95 -44.77 -7.44
CA ILE A 495 -49.18 -46.06 -8.07
C ILE A 495 -48.52 -47.07 -7.15
N ASP A 496 -49.33 -47.88 -6.49
CA ASP A 496 -48.84 -49.01 -5.70
C ASP A 496 -48.23 -50.02 -6.67
N PHE A 497 -46.91 -49.96 -6.80
CA PHE A 497 -46.14 -50.89 -7.63
C PHE A 497 -46.19 -52.27 -6.97
N LEU A 498 -47.16 -53.08 -7.43
CA LEU A 498 -47.23 -54.51 -7.18
C LEU A 498 -45.87 -55.13 -7.50
N GLY A 499 -45.19 -55.61 -6.46
CA GLY A 499 -43.88 -56.22 -6.59
C GLY A 499 -43.99 -57.57 -7.29
N TYR A 500 -43.56 -57.63 -8.54
CA TYR A 500 -43.16 -58.89 -9.15
C TYR A 500 -41.68 -59.16 -8.81
N PRO A 501 -41.34 -60.34 -8.27
CA PRO A 501 -39.97 -60.68 -7.96
C PRO A 501 -39.17 -60.90 -9.25
N CYS A 502 -37.91 -60.47 -9.25
CA CYS A 502 -36.94 -61.04 -10.17
C CYS A 502 -36.61 -62.47 -9.73
N SER A 503 -36.62 -63.40 -10.68
CA SER A 503 -36.13 -64.78 -10.56
C SER A 503 -35.07 -65.02 -11.62
#